data_AF-A0A0P0XXR4-F1
#
_entry.id   AF-A0A0P0XXR4-F1
#
_cell.length_a   1.000
_cell.length_b   1.000
_cell.length_c   1.000
_cell.angle_alpha   90.00
_cell.angle_beta   90.00
_cell.angle_gamma   90.00
#
_symmetry.space_group_name_H-M   'P 1'
#
loop_
_entity.id
_entity.type
_entity.pdbx_description
1 polymer ?
#
loop_
_entity_poly.entity_id
_entity_poly.type
_entity_poly.pdbx_seq_one_letter_code
_entity_poly.pdbx_strand_id
1 'polypeptide(L)'
;MLPKANWASDSSYLEDHPIACLGFDPAISSHFHVLEYLEGPDGCITAVGIYSSKTGLWNLHESGWNHGVGVSYGGPRGVFLNGFMHFVAVRNEIVAVDMEGKRWKIIPMPDSGGHGAPMIDRTQGHLCALNVDPLDIFNLSLWVLEDYNTDNWILKRTVSTLELFGGKKYEFDRGYQVIAVHPECNLIFFHYGLDNTLLAYEMDPKELRVVRNLGHHTCQPVLPYVPLFSVPLAHGH
;
A
#
# COMPACT_ATOMS: atom_id res chain seq x y z
N MET A 1 18.21 12.91 -9.80
CA MET A 1 17.08 12.75 -10.75
C MET A 1 17.19 11.37 -11.36
N LEU A 2 16.07 10.64 -11.46
CA LEU A 2 16.02 9.38 -12.21
C LEU A 2 16.22 9.68 -13.71
N PRO A 3 16.90 8.81 -14.47
CA PRO A 3 16.90 8.93 -15.92
C PRO A 3 15.46 8.82 -16.43
N LYS A 4 15.06 9.67 -17.40
CA LYS A 4 13.74 9.55 -18.05
C LYS A 4 13.67 8.18 -18.74
N ALA A 5 12.54 7.49 -18.59
CA ALA A 5 12.28 6.29 -19.36
C ALA A 5 12.04 6.65 -20.84
N ASN A 6 12.51 5.82 -21.77
CA ASN A 6 12.42 6.10 -23.20
C ASN A 6 10.98 6.10 -23.75
N TRP A 7 10.04 5.52 -23.01
CA TRP A 7 8.61 5.49 -23.33
C TRP A 7 7.82 6.59 -22.63
N ALA A 8 8.43 7.36 -21.72
CA ALA A 8 7.75 8.48 -21.07
C ALA A 8 7.51 9.57 -22.12
N SER A 9 6.28 9.66 -22.63
CA SER A 9 5.87 10.75 -23.51
C SER A 9 5.89 12.07 -22.73
N ASP A 10 6.32 13.15 -23.37
CA ASP A 10 6.07 14.52 -22.90
C ASP A 10 4.57 14.88 -23.15
N SER A 11 3.65 13.99 -22.78
CA SER A 11 2.22 14.14 -23.07
C SER A 11 1.61 15.21 -22.19
N SER A 12 1.17 16.30 -22.83
CA SER A 12 0.62 17.51 -22.20
C SER A 12 -0.91 17.58 -22.19
N TYR A 13 -1.62 16.45 -22.34
CA TYR A 13 -3.08 16.45 -22.35
C TYR A 13 -3.61 15.29 -21.52
N LEU A 14 -4.24 15.65 -20.39
CA LEU A 14 -4.60 14.81 -19.24
C LEU A 14 -3.37 14.40 -18.45
N GLU A 15 -3.27 14.94 -17.24
CA GLU A 15 -2.22 14.71 -16.24
C GLU A 15 -2.27 13.27 -15.70
N ASP A 16 -2.22 12.25 -16.58
CA ASP A 16 -1.96 10.87 -16.20
C ASP A 16 -0.49 10.77 -15.82
N HIS A 17 -0.17 11.28 -14.63
CA HIS A 17 1.14 11.13 -14.02
C HIS A 17 1.41 9.62 -13.93
N PRO A 18 2.48 9.10 -14.57
CA PRO A 18 2.79 7.69 -14.52
C PRO A 18 2.89 7.30 -13.05
N ILE A 19 2.07 6.33 -12.66
CA ILE A 19 1.96 5.99 -11.27
C ILE A 19 3.11 5.07 -10.92
N ALA A 20 3.96 5.53 -10.01
CA ALA A 20 5.21 4.88 -9.68
C ALA A 20 5.20 4.33 -8.26
N CYS A 21 5.78 3.14 -8.07
CA CYS A 21 6.03 2.54 -6.76
C CYS A 21 7.53 2.36 -6.53
N LEU A 22 8.00 2.67 -5.31
CA LEU A 22 9.39 2.49 -4.91
C LEU A 22 9.56 1.14 -4.21
N GLY A 23 10.37 0.25 -4.78
CA GLY A 23 10.77 -1.02 -4.16
C GLY A 23 12.16 -0.92 -3.53
N PHE A 24 12.24 -0.91 -2.20
CA PHE A 24 13.52 -0.81 -1.49
C PHE A 24 13.53 -1.66 -0.22
N ASP A 25 14.55 -2.50 -0.08
CA ASP A 25 14.83 -3.26 1.14
C ASP A 25 16.30 -3.08 1.55
N PRO A 26 16.59 -2.15 2.48
CA PRO A 26 17.95 -1.86 2.90
C PRO A 26 18.63 -3.01 3.65
N ALA A 27 17.88 -3.99 4.17
CA ALA A 27 18.46 -5.16 4.84
C ALA A 27 19.08 -6.13 3.83
N ILE A 28 18.63 -6.11 2.57
CA ILE A 28 19.09 -7.00 1.49
C ILE A 28 20.08 -6.27 0.56
N SER A 29 19.81 -5.00 0.24
CA SER A 29 20.62 -4.24 -0.71
C SER A 29 20.53 -2.74 -0.47
N SER A 30 21.61 -2.01 -0.78
CA SER A 30 21.57 -0.55 -0.88
C SER A 30 20.89 -0.06 -2.17
N HIS A 31 20.55 -0.97 -3.09
CA HIS A 31 19.87 -0.63 -4.34
C HIS A 31 18.35 -0.63 -4.18
N PHE A 32 17.70 0.24 -4.95
CA PHE A 32 16.25 0.38 -5.00
C PHE A 32 15.78 0.21 -6.45
N HIS A 33 14.49 -0.07 -6.58
CA HIS A 33 13.79 -0.18 -7.84
C HIS A 33 12.65 0.81 -7.89
N VAL A 34 12.33 1.31 -9.07
CA VAL A 34 11.12 2.11 -9.30
C VAL A 34 10.31 1.39 -10.34
N LEU A 35 9.05 1.14 -10.05
CA LEU A 35 8.13 0.47 -10.94
C LEU A 35 7.07 1.46 -11.41
N GLU A 36 6.94 1.63 -12.71
CA GLU A 36 5.91 2.46 -13.36
C GLU A 36 4.94 1.57 -14.11
N TYR A 37 3.65 1.85 -13.98
CA TYR A 37 2.59 1.15 -14.70
C TYR A 37 2.22 1.91 -15.98
N LEU A 38 2.12 1.19 -17.10
CA LEU A 38 1.67 1.73 -18.37
C LEU A 38 0.28 1.20 -18.69
N GLU A 39 -0.72 2.06 -18.61
CA GLU A 39 -2.11 1.73 -18.92
C GLU A 39 -2.39 1.84 -20.42
N GLY A 40 -3.20 0.91 -20.93
CA GLY A 40 -3.73 0.93 -22.28
C GLY A 40 -5.03 1.72 -22.37
N PRO A 41 -5.62 1.83 -23.58
CA PRO A 41 -6.87 2.56 -23.81
C PRO A 41 -8.09 2.00 -23.06
N ASP A 42 -8.02 0.76 -22.58
CA ASP A 42 -9.04 0.10 -21.77
C ASP A 42 -8.86 0.34 -20.25
N GLY A 43 -7.85 1.11 -19.85
CA GLY A 43 -7.47 1.35 -18.45
C GLY A 43 -6.78 0.15 -17.79
N CYS A 44 -6.45 -0.90 -18.55
CA CYS A 44 -5.68 -2.02 -18.03
C CYS A 44 -4.19 -1.78 -18.22
N ILE A 45 -3.37 -2.25 -17.28
CA ILE A 45 -1.92 -2.21 -17.38
C ILE A 45 -1.48 -3.17 -18.49
N THR A 46 -0.89 -2.58 -19.53
CA THR A 46 -0.37 -3.30 -20.69
C THR A 46 1.11 -3.65 -20.52
N ALA A 47 1.85 -2.83 -19.77
CA ALA A 47 3.27 -3.04 -19.50
C ALA A 47 3.67 -2.41 -18.17
N VAL A 48 4.81 -2.84 -17.63
CA VAL A 48 5.47 -2.20 -16.49
C VAL A 48 6.89 -1.81 -16.86
N GLY A 49 7.27 -0.60 -16.47
CA GLY A 49 8.61 -0.09 -16.53
C GLY A 49 9.32 -0.31 -15.20
N ILE A 50 10.49 -0.95 -15.20
CA ILE A 50 11.25 -1.20 -13.97
C ILE A 50 12.63 -0.56 -14.09
N TYR A 51 12.88 0.44 -13.26
CA TYR A 51 14.20 1.00 -13.01
C TYR A 51 14.92 0.19 -11.94
N SER A 52 16.21 -0.05 -12.13
CA SER A 52 17.09 -0.54 -11.06
C SER A 52 18.23 0.44 -10.82
N SER A 53 18.42 0.86 -9.56
CA SER A 53 19.58 1.70 -9.21
C SER A 53 20.91 0.92 -9.24
N LYS A 54 20.85 -0.42 -9.30
CA LYS A 54 22.03 -1.29 -9.46
C LYS A 54 22.62 -1.18 -10.85
N THR A 55 21.78 -1.22 -11.87
CA THR A 55 22.19 -1.14 -13.28
C THR A 55 22.14 0.29 -13.82
N GLY A 56 21.35 1.16 -13.19
CA GLY A 56 21.04 2.50 -13.68
C GLY A 56 20.12 2.50 -14.90
N LEU A 57 19.45 1.39 -15.19
CA LEU A 57 18.66 1.20 -16.41
C LEU A 57 17.18 0.96 -16.09
N TRP A 58 16.35 1.40 -17.03
CA TRP A 58 14.94 1.04 -17.14
C TRP A 58 14.79 -0.17 -18.07
N ASN A 59 13.96 -1.13 -17.69
CA ASN A 59 13.53 -2.23 -18.53
C ASN A 59 12.01 -2.21 -18.66
N LEU A 60 11.50 -2.42 -19.87
CA LEU A 60 10.06 -2.52 -20.13
C LEU A 60 9.68 -3.99 -20.23
N HIS A 61 8.59 -4.36 -19.55
CA HIS A 61 8.04 -5.70 -19.58
C HIS A 61 6.56 -5.63 -19.91
N GLU A 62 6.12 -6.38 -20.91
CA GLU A 62 4.69 -6.59 -21.14
C GLU A 62 4.06 -7.26 -19.92
N SER A 63 2.81 -6.91 -19.64
CA SER A 63 2.05 -7.46 -18.52
C SER A 63 2.04 -8.98 -18.58
N GLY A 64 2.57 -9.61 -17.52
CA GLY A 64 2.59 -11.07 -17.37
C GLY A 64 1.36 -11.63 -16.63
N TRP A 65 0.40 -10.78 -16.27
CA TRP A 65 -0.85 -11.24 -15.64
C TRP A 65 -1.75 -11.94 -16.65
N ASN A 66 -2.50 -12.95 -16.20
CA ASN A 66 -3.31 -13.79 -17.08
C ASN A 66 -4.59 -13.11 -17.59
N HIS A 67 -4.88 -11.89 -17.16
CA HIS A 67 -6.00 -11.08 -17.60
C HIS A 67 -5.71 -9.59 -17.41
N GLY A 68 -6.57 -8.72 -17.94
CA GLY A 68 -6.41 -7.26 -17.81
C GLY A 68 -6.55 -6.81 -16.36
N VAL A 69 -5.47 -6.20 -15.84
CA VAL A 69 -5.35 -5.69 -14.47
C VAL A 69 -5.41 -4.17 -14.53
N GLY A 70 -6.36 -3.55 -13.84
CA GLY A 70 -6.45 -2.09 -13.70
C GLY A 70 -6.02 -1.61 -12.32
N VAL A 71 -5.53 -0.38 -12.22
CA VAL A 71 -5.19 0.29 -10.96
C VAL A 71 -6.42 1.00 -10.39
N SER A 72 -6.63 0.93 -9.07
CA SER A 72 -7.73 1.64 -8.42
C SER A 72 -7.57 3.16 -8.47
N TYR A 73 -8.70 3.88 -8.48
CA TYR A 73 -8.72 5.34 -8.36
C TYR A 73 -7.96 5.80 -7.10
N GLY A 74 -6.96 6.68 -7.26
CA GLY A 74 -6.03 7.11 -6.20
C GLY A 74 -4.59 6.61 -6.35
N GLY A 75 -4.36 5.70 -7.30
CA GLY A 75 -3.05 5.12 -7.61
C GLY A 75 -2.70 3.91 -6.75
N PRO A 76 -1.81 3.02 -7.22
CA PRO A 76 -1.43 1.82 -6.51
C PRO A 76 -0.57 2.23 -5.32
N ARG A 77 -1.09 1.94 -4.14
CA ARG A 77 -0.28 1.94 -2.94
C ARG A 77 0.56 0.67 -2.90
N GLY A 78 1.75 0.75 -3.51
CA GLY A 78 2.65 -0.39 -3.66
C GLY A 78 3.26 -0.84 -2.33
N VAL A 79 3.26 -2.16 -2.08
CA VAL A 79 3.99 -2.80 -0.98
C VAL A 79 5.11 -3.66 -1.54
N PHE A 80 6.35 -3.27 -1.25
CA PHE A 80 7.52 -4.06 -1.60
C PHE A 80 7.83 -5.11 -0.52
N LEU A 81 7.76 -6.38 -0.88
CA LEU A 81 7.99 -7.50 0.02
C LEU A 81 8.57 -8.69 -0.76
N ASN A 82 9.59 -9.36 -0.21
CA ASN A 82 10.19 -10.57 -0.77
C ASN A 82 10.61 -10.46 -2.25
N GLY A 83 11.04 -9.26 -2.67
CA GLY A 83 11.47 -9.00 -4.05
C GLY A 83 10.34 -8.70 -5.05
N PHE A 84 9.09 -8.66 -4.59
CA PHE A 84 7.91 -8.33 -5.38
C PHE A 84 7.31 -7.00 -4.97
N MET A 85 6.82 -6.25 -5.96
CA MET A 85 5.93 -5.12 -5.74
C MET A 85 4.50 -5.61 -5.81
N HIS A 86 3.73 -5.37 -4.75
CA HIS A 86 2.32 -5.75 -4.64
C HIS A 86 1.44 -4.50 -4.67
N PHE A 87 0.27 -4.58 -5.29
CA PHE A 87 -0.77 -3.57 -5.16
C PHE A 87 -2.15 -4.19 -5.33
N VAL A 88 -3.18 -3.49 -4.87
CA VAL A 88 -4.57 -3.90 -5.06
C VAL A 88 -5.05 -3.44 -6.43
N ALA A 89 -5.51 -4.39 -7.25
CA ALA A 89 -6.16 -4.12 -8.52
C ALA A 89 -7.66 -3.82 -8.35
N VAL A 90 -8.26 -3.18 -9.35
CA VAL A 90 -9.70 -2.81 -9.37
C VAL A 90 -10.64 -3.99 -9.07
N ARG A 91 -10.24 -5.22 -9.42
CA ARG A 91 -11.03 -6.43 -9.20
C ARG A 91 -10.97 -6.99 -7.76
N ASN A 92 -10.48 -6.21 -6.81
CA ASN A 92 -10.34 -6.63 -5.41
C ASN A 92 -9.45 -7.88 -5.29
N GLU A 93 -8.32 -7.85 -5.98
CA GLU A 93 -7.26 -8.86 -5.96
C GLU A 93 -5.92 -8.16 -5.78
N ILE A 94 -4.95 -8.84 -5.17
CA ILE A 94 -3.60 -8.32 -5.07
C ILE A 94 -2.81 -8.87 -6.24
N VAL A 95 -2.18 -7.98 -6.99
CA VAL A 95 -1.28 -8.38 -8.07
C VAL A 95 0.14 -8.07 -7.68
N ALA A 96 1.06 -8.90 -8.14
CA ALA A 96 2.47 -8.79 -7.82
C ALA A 96 3.35 -9.01 -9.05
N VAL A 97 4.48 -8.31 -9.09
CA VAL A 97 5.53 -8.44 -10.10
C VAL A 97 6.90 -8.33 -9.44
N ASP A 98 7.84 -9.19 -9.84
CA ASP A 98 9.21 -9.11 -9.36
C ASP A 98 10.01 -8.01 -10.06
N MET A 99 11.09 -7.54 -9.43
CA MET A 99 11.87 -6.41 -9.96
C MET A 99 12.72 -6.76 -11.19
N GLU A 100 12.60 -7.99 -11.70
CA GLU A 100 13.18 -8.40 -12.98
C GLU A 100 12.12 -8.52 -14.08
N GLY A 101 10.83 -8.32 -13.77
CA GLY A 101 9.70 -8.47 -14.69
C GLY A 101 9.52 -9.90 -15.23
N LYS A 102 10.00 -10.91 -14.48
CA LYS A 102 10.00 -12.33 -14.88
C LYS A 102 8.91 -13.14 -14.19
N ARG A 103 8.58 -12.77 -12.95
CA ARG A 103 7.57 -13.49 -12.16
C ARG A 103 6.42 -12.55 -11.83
N TRP A 104 5.24 -13.06 -12.10
CA TRP A 104 3.98 -12.33 -11.98
C TRP A 104 3.01 -13.21 -11.21
N LYS A 105 2.26 -12.61 -10.30
CA LYS A 105 1.32 -13.34 -9.46
C LYS A 105 0.06 -12.53 -9.24
N ILE A 106 -1.06 -13.24 -9.10
CA ILE A 106 -2.32 -12.72 -8.60
C ILE A 106 -2.63 -13.51 -7.33
N ILE A 107 -2.95 -12.80 -6.26
CA ILE A 107 -3.28 -13.33 -4.95
C ILE A 107 -4.73 -12.90 -4.66
N PRO A 108 -5.66 -13.85 -4.43
CA PRO A 108 -7.02 -13.53 -4.03
C PRO A 108 -7.05 -12.75 -2.71
N MET A 109 -7.94 -11.77 -2.61
CA MET A 109 -8.20 -11.10 -1.34
C MET A 109 -8.95 -12.02 -0.37
N PRO A 110 -8.71 -11.88 0.95
CA PRO A 110 -9.34 -12.74 1.97
C PRO A 110 -10.87 -12.63 2.01
N ASP A 111 -11.41 -11.48 1.62
CA ASP A 111 -12.85 -11.23 1.55
C ASP A 111 -13.17 -10.38 0.32
N SER A 112 -13.72 -11.01 -0.72
CA SER A 112 -14.01 -10.38 -2.00
C SER A 112 -15.38 -9.70 -2.07
N GLY A 113 -16.18 -9.73 -1.00
CA GLY A 113 -17.56 -9.23 -0.99
C GLY A 113 -17.71 -7.71 -0.83
N GLY A 114 -16.63 -7.01 -0.50
CA GLY A 114 -16.61 -5.60 -0.11
C GLY A 114 -16.78 -4.58 -1.24
N HIS A 115 -17.51 -3.49 -0.99
CA HIS A 115 -17.49 -2.27 -1.80
C HIS A 115 -16.35 -1.29 -1.41
N GLY A 116 -15.66 -1.54 -0.30
CA GLY A 116 -14.56 -0.68 0.16
C GLY A 116 -13.33 -0.78 -0.74
N ALA A 117 -12.49 0.26 -0.73
CA ALA A 117 -11.15 0.19 -1.33
C ALA A 117 -10.24 -0.55 -0.34
N PRO A 118 -9.99 -1.86 -0.51
CA PRO A 118 -9.13 -2.57 0.40
C PRO A 118 -7.72 -1.98 0.34
N MET A 119 -7.02 -2.02 1.45
CA MET A 119 -5.64 -1.56 1.51
C MET A 119 -4.72 -2.71 1.88
N ILE A 120 -3.54 -2.74 1.28
CA ILE A 120 -2.47 -3.64 1.69
C ILE A 120 -1.34 -2.87 2.38
N ASP A 121 -0.67 -3.55 3.29
CA ASP A 121 0.56 -3.08 3.92
C ASP A 121 1.42 -4.28 4.30
N ARG A 122 2.51 -4.04 5.03
CA ARG A 122 3.37 -5.08 5.61
C ARG A 122 3.29 -5.06 7.12
N THR A 123 3.31 -6.24 7.72
CA THR A 123 3.46 -6.39 9.18
C THR A 123 4.22 -7.66 9.50
N GLN A 124 5.22 -7.56 10.37
CA GLN A 124 6.02 -8.67 10.87
C GLN A 124 6.58 -9.56 9.75
N GLY A 125 7.04 -8.96 8.65
CA GLY A 125 7.59 -9.67 7.48
C GLY A 125 6.55 -10.32 6.56
N HIS A 126 5.25 -10.13 6.82
CA HIS A 126 4.17 -10.68 6.02
C HIS A 126 3.38 -9.58 5.33
N LEU A 127 2.73 -9.92 4.23
CA LEU A 127 1.75 -9.07 3.59
C LEU A 127 0.47 -9.07 4.44
N CYS A 128 -0.10 -7.91 4.68
CA CYS A 128 -1.40 -7.79 5.34
C CYS A 128 -2.39 -7.01 4.47
N ALA A 129 -3.67 -7.33 4.65
CA ALA A 129 -4.78 -6.70 3.97
C ALA A 129 -5.75 -6.15 5.01
N LEU A 130 -6.27 -4.96 4.74
CA LEU A 130 -7.25 -4.25 5.54
C LEU A 130 -8.52 -4.11 4.72
N ASN A 131 -9.56 -4.80 5.17
CA ASN A 131 -10.85 -4.84 4.50
C ASN A 131 -11.95 -4.34 5.43
N VAL A 132 -12.87 -3.58 4.86
CA VAL A 132 -14.11 -3.16 5.53
C VAL A 132 -15.17 -4.20 5.22
N ASP A 133 -15.87 -4.65 6.26
CA ASP A 133 -16.97 -5.60 6.10
C ASP A 133 -18.09 -4.96 5.24
N PRO A 134 -18.51 -5.59 4.13
CA PRO A 134 -19.58 -5.06 3.28
C PRO A 134 -20.93 -4.94 3.99
N LEU A 135 -21.20 -5.84 4.95
CA LEU A 135 -22.45 -5.90 5.69
C LEU A 135 -22.40 -5.03 6.95
N ASP A 136 -21.21 -4.76 7.46
CA ASP A 136 -20.97 -3.84 8.57
C ASP A 136 -19.81 -2.89 8.28
N ILE A 137 -20.09 -1.82 7.52
CA ILE A 137 -19.12 -0.78 7.10
C ILE A 137 -18.42 -0.04 8.25
N PHE A 138 -18.78 -0.36 9.49
CA PHE A 138 -18.17 0.16 10.72
C PHE A 138 -17.10 -0.79 11.30
N ASN A 139 -16.85 -1.95 10.68
CA ASN A 139 -15.83 -2.90 11.09
C ASN A 139 -14.71 -2.98 10.05
N LEU A 140 -13.48 -2.90 10.54
CA LEU A 140 -12.26 -3.04 9.77
C LEU A 140 -11.53 -4.32 10.22
N SER A 141 -11.26 -5.22 9.29
CA SER A 141 -10.53 -6.46 9.54
C SER A 141 -9.12 -6.40 8.97
N LEU A 142 -8.15 -6.75 9.81
CA LEU A 142 -6.76 -6.97 9.45
C LEU A 142 -6.53 -8.46 9.24
N TRP A 143 -6.21 -8.81 7.99
CA TRP A 143 -5.82 -10.14 7.57
C TRP A 143 -4.32 -10.18 7.31
N VAL A 144 -3.68 -11.28 7.63
CA VAL A 144 -2.25 -11.51 7.35
C VAL A 144 -2.13 -12.74 6.46
N LEU A 145 -1.36 -12.61 5.39
CA LEU A 145 -1.02 -13.71 4.49
C LEU A 145 0.08 -14.53 5.14
N GLU A 146 -0.30 -15.64 5.79
CA GLU A 146 0.64 -16.48 6.55
C GLU A 146 1.52 -17.31 5.63
N ASP A 147 0.92 -17.94 4.61
CA ASP A 147 1.65 -18.68 3.59
C ASP A 147 1.46 -18.02 2.23
N TYR A 148 2.55 -17.40 1.77
CA TYR A 148 2.60 -16.71 0.49
C TYR A 148 2.44 -17.66 -0.70
N ASN A 149 2.74 -18.95 -0.57
CA ASN A 149 2.65 -19.91 -1.68
C ASN A 149 1.24 -20.48 -1.84
N THR A 150 0.52 -20.67 -0.74
CA THR A 150 -0.84 -21.25 -0.75
C THR A 150 -1.93 -20.17 -0.75
N ASP A 151 -1.57 -18.89 -0.75
CA ASP A 151 -2.49 -17.76 -0.68
C ASP A 151 -3.40 -17.80 0.57
N ASN A 152 -2.88 -18.34 1.68
CA ASN A 152 -3.67 -18.59 2.89
C ASN A 152 -3.66 -17.37 3.83
N TRP A 153 -4.83 -16.78 4.03
CA TRP A 153 -5.04 -15.62 4.88
C TRP A 153 -5.58 -15.99 6.26
N ILE A 154 -5.06 -15.34 7.30
CA ILE A 154 -5.54 -15.46 8.68
C ILE A 154 -6.06 -14.12 9.15
N LEU A 155 -7.28 -14.11 9.71
CA LEU A 155 -7.83 -12.94 10.37
C LEU A 155 -7.09 -12.71 11.70
N LYS A 156 -6.30 -11.64 11.78
CA LYS A 156 -5.55 -11.28 13.00
C LYS A 156 -6.37 -10.42 13.94
N ARG A 157 -7.17 -9.49 13.40
CA ARG A 157 -7.95 -8.54 14.19
C ARG A 157 -9.17 -8.07 13.41
N THR A 158 -10.29 -7.89 14.12
CA THR A 158 -11.38 -7.03 13.67
C THR A 158 -11.49 -5.88 14.66
N VAL A 159 -11.63 -4.67 14.13
CA VAL A 159 -11.68 -3.43 14.87
C VAL A 159 -12.95 -2.72 14.49
N SER A 160 -13.83 -2.49 15.47
CA SER A 160 -15.04 -1.70 15.26
C SER A 160 -14.75 -0.21 15.46
N THR A 161 -15.28 0.63 14.58
CA THR A 161 -15.22 2.10 14.76
C THR A 161 -15.93 2.56 16.01
N LEU A 162 -16.95 1.82 16.47
CA LEU A 162 -17.57 2.04 17.77
C LEU A 162 -16.55 1.87 18.90
N GLU A 163 -15.69 0.86 18.85
CA GLU A 163 -14.64 0.66 19.84
C GLU A 163 -13.55 1.73 19.72
N LEU A 164 -13.12 2.02 18.49
CA LEU A 164 -12.05 3.00 18.23
C LEU A 164 -12.43 4.40 18.69
N PHE A 165 -13.64 4.86 18.37
CA PHE A 165 -14.03 6.26 18.52
C PHE A 165 -15.03 6.49 19.66
N GLY A 166 -15.00 5.63 20.68
CA GLY A 166 -15.77 5.81 21.91
C GLY A 166 -17.29 5.82 21.71
N GLY A 167 -17.80 4.84 20.96
CA GLY A 167 -19.23 4.63 20.68
C GLY A 167 -19.75 5.39 19.46
N LYS A 168 -18.89 6.08 18.72
CA LYS A 168 -19.26 6.81 17.51
C LYS A 168 -19.03 5.95 16.27
N LYS A 169 -20.01 5.95 15.36
CA LYS A 169 -19.93 5.25 14.08
C LYS A 169 -19.33 6.17 13.03
N TYR A 170 -18.25 5.72 12.41
CA TYR A 170 -17.63 6.42 11.28
C TYR A 170 -17.45 5.44 10.14
N GLU A 171 -17.82 5.85 8.93
CA GLU A 171 -17.62 5.06 7.72
C GLU A 171 -16.16 5.20 7.26
N PHE A 172 -15.55 4.09 6.86
CA PHE A 172 -14.25 4.08 6.18
C PHE A 172 -14.29 4.91 4.90
N ASP A 173 -13.19 5.58 4.54
CA ASP A 173 -13.09 6.52 3.40
C ASP A 173 -13.97 7.78 3.45
N ARG A 174 -14.85 7.93 4.45
CA ARG A 174 -15.60 9.18 4.68
C ARG A 174 -15.27 9.88 5.99
N GLY A 175 -15.11 9.11 7.07
CA GLY A 175 -14.84 9.64 8.41
C GLY A 175 -13.41 9.42 8.89
N TYR A 176 -12.76 8.36 8.41
CA TYR A 176 -11.39 7.99 8.72
C TYR A 176 -10.78 7.17 7.58
N GLN A 177 -9.46 7.19 7.46
CA GLN A 177 -8.70 6.33 6.55
C GLN A 177 -7.49 5.76 7.26
N VAL A 178 -7.11 4.54 6.90
CA VAL A 178 -5.88 3.94 7.39
C VAL A 178 -4.71 4.58 6.64
N ILE A 179 -3.76 5.13 7.41
CA ILE A 179 -2.51 5.64 6.88
C ILE A 179 -1.49 4.52 6.76
N ALA A 180 -1.27 3.67 7.75
CA ALA A 180 -0.22 2.65 7.66
C ALA A 180 -0.40 1.59 8.74
N VAL A 181 0.12 0.40 8.49
CA VAL A 181 0.37 -0.60 9.52
C VAL A 181 1.86 -0.54 9.88
N HIS A 182 2.17 -0.52 11.16
CA HIS A 182 3.56 -0.52 11.58
C HIS A 182 4.23 -1.84 11.17
N PRO A 183 5.41 -1.80 10.52
CA PRO A 183 6.02 -2.99 9.94
C PRO A 183 6.43 -4.04 10.97
N GLU A 184 6.66 -3.65 12.22
CA GLU A 184 7.15 -4.54 13.29
C GLU A 184 6.23 -4.63 14.52
N CYS A 185 5.36 -3.63 14.68
CA CYS A 185 4.57 -3.47 15.91
C CYS A 185 3.11 -3.71 15.57
N ASN A 186 2.34 -4.11 16.59
CA ASN A 186 0.90 -4.24 16.47
C ASN A 186 0.21 -2.86 16.51
N LEU A 187 0.62 -1.94 15.65
CA LEU A 187 0.17 -0.55 15.58
C LEU A 187 -0.43 -0.24 14.20
N ILE A 188 -1.57 0.44 14.18
CA ILE A 188 -2.19 0.95 12.96
C ILE A 188 -2.35 2.47 13.10
N PHE A 189 -1.92 3.21 12.07
CA PHE A 189 -2.08 4.65 11.99
C PHE A 189 -3.29 5.01 11.15
N PHE A 190 -4.08 5.98 11.61
CA PHE A 190 -5.24 6.52 10.90
C PHE A 190 -5.14 8.03 10.85
N HIS A 191 -5.75 8.65 9.84
CA HIS A 191 -6.25 10.01 10.03
C HIS A 191 -7.75 9.97 10.27
N TYR A 192 -8.25 10.99 10.97
CA TYR A 192 -9.65 11.13 11.30
C TYR A 192 -10.10 12.59 11.19
N GLY A 193 -11.33 12.76 10.68
CA GLY A 193 -12.06 14.01 10.68
C GLY A 193 -11.49 15.10 9.75
N LEU A 194 -12.19 16.23 9.71
CA LEU A 194 -11.86 17.35 8.82
C LEU A 194 -10.53 18.04 9.16
N ASP A 195 -10.07 17.88 10.40
CA ASP A 195 -8.80 18.43 10.88
C ASP A 195 -7.60 17.49 10.63
N ASN A 196 -7.81 16.35 9.95
CA ASN A 196 -6.78 15.35 9.67
C ASN A 196 -6.00 14.95 10.93
N THR A 197 -6.70 14.54 11.98
CA THR A 197 -6.05 14.11 13.23
C THR A 197 -5.41 12.75 13.04
N LEU A 198 -4.09 12.68 13.17
CA LEU A 198 -3.30 11.45 13.17
C LEU A 198 -3.51 10.71 14.50
N LEU A 199 -3.94 9.47 14.37
CA LEU A 199 -4.20 8.54 15.45
C LEU A 199 -3.29 7.32 15.32
N ALA A 200 -2.91 6.75 16.44
CA ALA A 200 -2.23 5.46 16.53
C ALA A 200 -3.09 4.52 17.37
N TYR A 201 -3.44 3.38 16.81
CA TYR A 201 -4.16 2.32 17.51
C TYR A 201 -3.21 1.18 17.83
N GLU A 202 -3.04 0.90 19.12
CA GLU A 202 -2.31 -0.26 19.59
C GLU A 202 -3.29 -1.44 19.65
N MET A 203 -3.06 -2.44 18.79
CA MET A 203 -3.97 -3.57 18.70
C MET A 203 -3.99 -4.34 20.00
N ASP A 204 -2.86 -4.64 20.64
CA ASP A 204 -2.81 -5.51 21.82
C ASP A 204 -3.64 -4.97 23.00
N PRO A 205 -3.38 -3.76 23.53
CA PRO A 205 -4.21 -3.19 24.60
C PRO A 205 -5.55 -2.62 24.10
N LYS A 206 -5.78 -2.59 22.77
CA LYS A 206 -6.94 -1.96 22.12
C LYS A 206 -7.07 -0.47 22.44
N GLU A 207 -5.95 0.23 22.52
CA GLU A 207 -5.93 1.66 22.85
C GLU A 207 -5.75 2.53 21.61
N LEU A 208 -6.55 3.58 21.50
CA LEU A 208 -6.39 4.62 20.48
C LEU A 208 -5.76 5.86 21.12
N ARG A 209 -4.66 6.34 20.54
CA ARG A 209 -3.94 7.53 21.00
C ARG A 209 -3.90 8.59 19.91
N VAL A 210 -4.12 9.84 20.30
CA VAL A 210 -3.91 10.99 19.41
C VAL A 210 -2.42 11.28 19.34
N VAL A 211 -1.86 11.18 18.15
CA VAL A 211 -0.44 11.49 17.91
C VAL A 211 -0.29 12.99 17.64
N ARG A 212 -1.04 13.51 16.67
CA ARG A 212 -0.95 14.91 16.24
C ARG A 212 -2.13 15.33 15.39
N ASN A 213 -2.48 16.62 15.41
CA ASN A 213 -3.35 17.21 14.40
C ASN A 213 -2.52 17.68 13.19
N LEU A 214 -2.80 17.14 12.00
CA LEU A 214 -2.04 17.48 10.79
C LEU A 214 -2.48 18.81 10.15
N GLY A 215 -3.65 19.32 10.52
CA GLY A 215 -4.19 20.57 10.00
C GLY A 215 -4.97 20.43 8.69
N HIS A 216 -5.40 21.59 8.16
CA HIS A 216 -6.42 21.71 7.11
C HIS A 216 -6.22 20.87 5.84
N HIS A 217 -7.32 20.22 5.43
CA HIS A 217 -7.81 19.90 4.08
C HIS A 217 -6.85 19.34 3.02
N THR A 218 -5.75 18.72 3.38
CA THR A 218 -5.04 17.90 2.39
C THR A 218 -5.85 16.61 2.21
N CYS A 219 -6.67 16.55 1.15
CA CYS A 219 -7.17 15.28 0.56
C CYS A 219 -6.03 14.43 -0.02
N GLN A 220 -4.78 14.79 0.25
CA GLN A 220 -3.60 14.13 -0.28
C GLN A 220 -3.19 13.00 0.66
N PRO A 221 -2.77 11.85 0.10
CA PRO A 221 -2.37 10.71 0.90
C PRO A 221 -1.20 11.10 1.83
N VAL A 222 -1.37 10.83 3.12
CA VAL A 222 -0.26 10.91 4.08
C VAL A 222 0.63 9.71 3.81
N LEU A 223 1.82 9.95 3.25
CA LEU A 223 2.78 8.88 2.96
C LEU A 223 3.61 8.60 4.22
N PRO A 224 3.52 7.40 4.81
CA PRO A 224 4.40 7.01 5.89
C PRO A 224 5.83 6.92 5.37
N TYR A 225 6.70 7.79 5.87
CA TYR A 225 8.14 7.71 5.63
C TYR A 225 8.81 7.21 6.91
N VAL A 226 9.47 6.05 6.83
CA VAL A 226 10.31 5.55 7.91
C VAL A 226 11.75 5.94 7.60
N PRO A 227 12.31 7.02 8.19
CA PRO A 227 13.71 7.34 8.04
C PRO A 227 14.56 6.21 8.64
N LEU A 228 15.37 5.57 7.80
CA LEU A 228 16.40 4.66 8.28
C LEU A 228 17.58 5.53 8.78
N PHE A 229 17.66 5.76 10.08
CA PHE A 229 18.84 6.38 10.68
C PHE A 229 19.97 5.33 10.73
N SER A 230 20.87 5.34 9.75
CA SER A 230 22.07 4.49 9.74
C SER A 230 23.18 4.98 10.69
N VAL A 231 22.93 6.06 11.44
CA VAL A 231 23.89 6.60 12.40
C VAL A 231 23.32 6.35 13.80
N PRO A 232 23.99 5.55 14.64
CA PRO A 232 23.64 5.49 16.05
C PRO A 232 23.65 6.92 16.57
N LEU A 233 22.58 7.34 17.24
CA LEU A 233 22.59 8.59 18.02
C LEU A 233 23.74 8.46 19.02
N ALA A 234 24.89 9.03 18.65
CA ALA A 234 26.09 9.00 19.46
C ALA A 234 25.76 9.74 20.76
N HIS A 235 25.63 8.97 21.83
CA HIS A 235 25.76 9.30 23.23
C HIS A 235 25.55 10.78 23.59
N GLY A 236 24.29 11.15 23.88
CA GLY A 236 23.98 12.35 24.63
C GLY A 236 24.03 12.08 26.14
N HIS A 237 25.18 12.42 26.73
CA HIS A 237 25.48 12.73 28.14
C HIS A 237 25.13 11.73 29.25
#